data_AF-A0AAW8W9X7-F1
#
_entry.id   AF-A0AAW8W9X7-F1
#
_cell.length_a   1.000
_cell.length_b   1.000
_cell.length_c   1.000
_cell.angle_alpha   90.00
_cell.angle_beta   90.00
_cell.angle_gamma   90.00
#
_symmetry.space_group_name_H-M   'P 1'
#
loop_
_entity.id
_entity.type
_entity.pdbx_description
1 polymer ?
#
loop_
_entity_poly.entity_id
_entity_poly.type
_entity_poly.pdbx_seq_one_letter_code
_entity_poly.pdbx_strand_id
1 'polypeptide(L)' 'MARQHEWISLSQAGIKLGHDRSYVSLWLRRHPNSMPEEYLMETGTVKLISLEGIEWIRQIARNNLNEFSDVD' A
#
# COMPACT_ATOMS: atom_id res chain seq x y z
N MET A 1 -16.28 -7.62 18.30
CA MET A 1 -15.62 -8.56 17.37
C MET A 1 -14.47 -7.80 16.71
N ALA A 2 -13.22 -8.17 16.99
CA ALA A 2 -12.07 -7.48 16.42
C ALA A 2 -12.05 -7.70 14.90
N ARG A 3 -11.95 -6.63 14.10
CA ARG A 3 -11.77 -6.76 12.65
C ARG A 3 -10.48 -7.54 12.42
N GLN A 4 -10.60 -8.76 11.90
CA GLN A 4 -9.46 -9.54 11.49
C GLN A 4 -8.88 -8.84 10.26
N HIS A 5 -7.78 -8.12 10.44
CA HIS A 5 -7.03 -7.57 9.33
C HIS A 5 -6.44 -8.76 8.57
N GLU A 6 -6.91 -9.00 7.36
CA GLU A 6 -6.32 -10.00 6.49
C GLU A 6 -4.97 -9.46 5.99
N TRP A 7 -3.89 -10.16 6.36
CA TRP A 7 -2.53 -9.79 6.01
C TRP A 7 -2.07 -10.55 4.78
N ILE A 8 -1.52 -9.84 3.79
CA ILE A 8 -0.98 -10.44 2.59
C ILE A 8 0.43 -9.92 2.30
N SER A 9 1.18 -10.64 1.48
CA SER A 9 2.52 -10.18 1.05
C SER A 9 2.45 -8.94 0.17
N LEU A 10 3.50 -8.14 0.17
CA LEU A 10 3.62 -6.98 -0.73
C LEU A 10 3.47 -7.37 -2.21
N SER A 11 3.93 -8.57 -2.57
CA SER A 11 3.76 -9.13 -3.92
C SER A 11 2.31 -9.41 -4.28
N GLN A 12 1.55 -10.01 -3.37
CA GLN A 12 0.11 -10.24 -3.56
C GLN A 12 -0.66 -8.92 -3.63
N ALA A 13 -0.25 -7.93 -2.82
CA ALA A 13 -0.82 -6.59 -2.86
C ALA A 13 -0.59 -5.88 -4.19
N GLY A 14 0.60 -5.97 -4.77
CA GLY A 14 0.88 -5.45 -6.12
C GLY A 14 -0.06 -6.02 -7.17
N ILE A 15 -0.25 -7.34 -7.16
CA ILE A 15 -1.19 -8.02 -8.07
C ILE A 15 -2.63 -7.55 -7.84
N LYS A 16 -3.09 -7.44 -6.58
CA LYS A 16 -4.44 -6.95 -6.25
C LYS A 16 -4.68 -5.51 -6.67
N LEU A 17 -3.64 -4.68 -6.71
CA LEU A 17 -3.70 -3.32 -7.23
C LEU A 17 -3.70 -3.24 -8.76
N GLY A 18 -3.53 -4.37 -9.47
CA GLY A 18 -3.40 -4.39 -10.93
C GLY A 18 -2.00 -3.99 -11.43
N HIS A 19 -0.99 -4.06 -10.56
CA HIS A 19 0.41 -3.76 -10.87
C HIS A 19 1.30 -5.00 -10.76
N ASP A 20 2.59 -4.83 -11.06
CA ASP A 20 3.58 -5.88 -10.87
C ASP A 20 3.82 -6.20 -9.39
N ARG A 21 4.44 -7.37 -9.14
CA ARG A 21 4.71 -7.87 -7.78
C ARG A 21 5.63 -6.97 -6.96
N SER A 22 6.43 -6.10 -7.59
CA SER A 22 7.36 -5.20 -6.90
C SER A 22 6.76 -3.83 -6.59
N TYR A 23 5.55 -3.54 -7.11
CA TYR A 23 4.93 -2.22 -7.00
C TYR A 23 4.85 -1.69 -5.57
N VAL A 24 4.30 -2.48 -4.63
CA VAL A 24 4.05 -2.02 -3.26
C VAL A 24 5.36 -1.82 -2.49
N SER A 25 6.34 -2.72 -2.65
CA SER A 25 7.65 -2.55 -1.99
C SER A 25 8.40 -1.33 -2.52
N LEU A 26 8.31 -1.07 -3.83
CA LEU A 26 8.89 0.11 -4.45
C LEU A 26 8.18 1.40 -3.99
N TRP A 27 6.85 1.36 -3.88
CA TRP A 27 6.05 2.47 -3.39
C TRP A 27 6.45 2.85 -1.96
N LEU A 28 6.53 1.87 -1.05
CA LEU A 28 6.95 2.08 0.34
C LEU A 28 8.37 2.64 0.45
N ARG A 29 9.29 2.20 -0.43
CA ARG A 29 10.66 2.73 -0.48
C ARG A 29 10.70 4.19 -0.94
N ARG A 30 9.83 4.59 -1.85
CA ARG A 30 9.73 5.97 -2.38
C ARG A 30 9.00 6.92 -1.43
N HIS A 31 8.14 6.38 -0.57
CA HIS A 31 7.33 7.15 0.38
C HIS A 31 7.62 6.67 1.82
N PRO A 32 8.85 6.86 2.32
CA PRO A 32 9.21 6.44 3.66
C PRO A 32 8.31 7.16 4.68
N ASN A 33 7.77 6.41 5.63
CA ASN A 33 6.92 6.90 6.73
C ASN A 33 5.58 7.53 6.31
N SER A 34 5.15 7.42 5.03
CA SER A 34 3.85 7.94 4.61
C SER A 34 2.68 7.04 5.02
N MET A 35 2.90 5.72 5.03
CA MET A 35 1.87 4.75 5.37
C MET A 35 1.76 4.59 6.90
N PRO A 36 0.54 4.64 7.47
CA PRO A 36 0.30 4.30 8.87
C PRO A 36 0.84 2.91 9.23
N GLU A 37 1.54 2.81 10.37
CA GLU A 37 2.16 1.56 10.82
C GLU A 37 1.13 0.44 11.05
N GLU A 38 -0.10 0.78 11.42
CA GLU A 38 -1.20 -0.19 11.61
C GLU A 38 -1.57 -1.00 10.36
N TYR A 39 -1.19 -0.52 9.17
CA TYR A 39 -1.41 -1.23 7.91
C TYR A 39 -0.25 -2.14 7.50
N LEU A 40 0.86 -2.08 8.23
CA LEU A 40 2.06 -2.88 7.95
C LEU A 40 2.31 -3.84 9.10
N MET A 41 2.74 -5.04 8.76
CA MET A 41 3.20 -6.02 9.73
C MET A 41 4.57 -6.53 9.31
N GLU A 42 5.54 -6.43 10.21
CA GLU A 42 6.86 -7.03 10.03
C GLU A 42 6.95 -8.32 10.84
N THR A 43 7.24 -9.43 10.17
CA THR A 43 7.47 -10.74 10.78
C THR A 43 8.84 -11.25 10.35
N GLY A 44 9.85 -11.00 11.19
CA GLY A 44 11.24 -11.31 10.90
C GLY A 44 11.73 -10.57 9.65
N THR A 45 11.97 -11.32 8.57
CA THR A 45 12.46 -10.78 7.29
C THR A 45 11.34 -10.42 6.30
N VAL A 46 10.08 -10.71 6.65
CA VAL A 46 8.93 -10.53 5.77
C VAL A 46 8.12 -9.33 6.21
N LYS A 47 7.82 -8.45 5.25
CA LYS A 47 6.84 -7.37 5.43
C LYS A 47 5.53 -7.78 4.76
N LEU A 48 4.44 -7.67 5.51
CA LEU A 48 3.06 -7.87 5.07
C LEU A 48 2.29 -6.56 5.15
N ILE A 49 1.20 -6.48 4.42
CA ILE A 49 0.29 -5.35 4.36
C ILE A 49 -1.15 -5.84 4.54
N SER A 50 -1.96 -5.08 5.27
CA SER A 50 -3.38 -5.38 5.41
C SER A 50 -4.15 -5.01 4.15
N LEU A 51 -5.36 -5.54 3.96
CA LEU A 51 -6.23 -5.11 2.86
C LEU A 51 -6.55 -3.60 2.92
N GLU A 52 -6.74 -3.04 4.12
CA GLU A 52 -6.93 -1.60 4.33
C GLU A 52 -5.71 -0.79 3.86
N GLY A 53 -4.50 -1.28 4.12
CA GLY A 53 -3.28 -0.65 3.62
C GLY A 53 -3.22 -0.56 2.10
N ILE A 54 -3.73 -1.58 1.41
CA ILE A 54 -3.79 -1.60 -0.06
C ILE A 54 -4.76 -0.54 -0.58
N GLU A 55 -5.94 -0.42 0.02
CA GLU A 55 -6.89 0.64 -0.34
C GLU A 55 -6.34 2.03 -0.03
N TRP A 56 -5.59 2.17 1.06
CA TRP A 56 -4.93 3.43 1.39
C TRP A 56 -3.91 3.84 0.32
N ILE A 57 -3.07 2.90 -0.17
CA ILE A 57 -2.14 3.18 -1.30
C ILE A 57 -2.91 3.60 -2.55
N ARG A 58 -4.02 2.90 -2.87
CA ARG A 58 -4.87 3.23 -4.02
C ARG A 58 -5.44 4.66 -3.91
N GLN A 59 -5.87 5.07 -2.71
CA GLN A 59 -6.41 6.41 -2.47
C GLN A 59 -5.35 7.49 -2.63
N ILE A 60 -4.15 7.32 -2.04
CA ILE A 60 -3.06 8.29 -2.18
C ILE A 60 -2.59 8.38 -3.62
N ALA A 61 -2.41 7.25 -4.31
CA ALA A 61 -2.04 7.24 -5.73
C ALA A 61 -3.07 7.98 -6.60
N ARG A 62 -4.36 7.86 -6.30
CA ARG A 62 -5.42 8.60 -6.99
C ARG A 62 -5.40 10.09 -6.67
N ASN A 63 -5.19 10.47 -5.41
CA ASN A 63 -5.19 11.87 -5.00
C ASN A 63 -3.97 12.61 -5.58
N ASN A 64 -2.80 11.97 -5.62
CA ASN A 64 -1.60 12.55 -6.23
C ASN A 64 -1.72 12.72 -7.76
N LEU A 65 -2.62 12.00 -8.43
CA LEU A 65 -2.93 12.22 -9.85
C LEU A 65 -3.85 13.43 -10.06
N ASN A 66 -4.71 13.73 -9.08
CA ASN A 66 -5.62 14.87 -9.16
C ASN A 66 -4.95 16.20 -8.81
N GLU A 67 -3.83 16.22 -8.08
CA GLU A 67 -3.05 17.44 -7.82
C GLU A 67 -2.34 18.00 -9.07
N PHE A 68 -2.25 17.23 -10.17
CA PHE A 68 -1.69 17.67 -11.45
C PHE A 68 -2.73 17.78 -12.57
N SER A 69 -4.02 17.57 -12.28
CA SER A 69 -5.11 17.77 -13.25
C SER A 69 -5.78 19.16 -13.16
N ASP A 70 -5.38 19.99 -12.20
CA ASP A 70 -5.79 21.40 -12.06
C ASP A 70 -4.67 22.38 -12.49
N VAL A 71 -3.87 22.01 -13.49
CA VAL A 71 -3.03 22.96 -14.24
C VAL A 71 -3.47 22.94 -15.70
N ASP A 72 -4.14 24.03 -16.09
CA ASP A 72 -4.57 24.38 -17.46
C ASP A 72 -3.48 24.16 -18.53
#